data_AF-A0A718T4R5-F1
#
_entry.id   AF-A0A718T4R5-F1
#
_cell.length_a   1.000
_cell.length_b   1.000
_cell.length_c   1.000
_cell.angle_alpha   90.00
_cell.angle_beta   90.00
_cell.angle_gamma   90.00
#
_symmetry.space_group_name_H-M   'P 1'
#
loop_
_entity.id
_entity.type
_entity.pdbx_description
1 polymer ?
#
loop_
_entity_poly.entity_id
_entity_poly.type
_entity_poly.pdbx_seq_one_letter_code
_entity_poly.pdbx_strand_id
1 'polypeptide(L)'
;LRILTDNLKQEEKAIVQVEEMQAVSAVLNGKYTMQGEQFDTVEVDFGRSAGNNIIQATGKKWSEQDRETFDPTYDLDMYCDQASGLINIAVMDGKVWRLLNGFKLFREKLDTRRGSNSQLETAVKDLGAVVSFKGYYGDLAIVVAKTSYVADNGTEKRYLPEGTLVLGNTAAEGIRCYGAIQDSQALAEGIVAATRYPKHWLTVGDPANEYTMTQSAPLMVLPDPDEFVIVTVG
;
A
#
# COMPACT_ATOMS: atom_id res chain seq x y z
N LEU A 1 -9.96 27.43 -19.26
CA LEU A 1 -9.06 26.35 -19.75
C LEU A 1 -8.03 25.89 -18.72
N ARG A 2 -7.14 26.75 -18.19
CA ARG A 2 -6.14 26.33 -17.19
C ARG A 2 -6.76 25.73 -15.90
N ILE A 3 -7.78 26.39 -15.35
CA ILE A 3 -8.44 25.96 -14.10
C ILE A 3 -9.18 24.64 -14.27
N LEU A 4 -9.88 24.43 -15.41
CA LEU A 4 -10.57 23.17 -15.70
C LEU A 4 -9.61 21.99 -15.72
N THR A 5 -8.48 22.13 -16.41
CA THR A 5 -7.46 21.07 -16.46
C THR A 5 -6.82 20.82 -15.10
N ASP A 6 -6.63 21.87 -14.29
CA ASP A 6 -6.10 21.74 -12.94
C ASP A 6 -7.09 21.03 -12.01
N ASN A 7 -8.39 21.31 -12.10
CA ASN A 7 -9.44 20.61 -11.35
C ASN A 7 -9.50 19.12 -11.73
N LEU A 8 -9.55 18.79 -13.02
CA LEU A 8 -9.57 17.39 -13.48
C LEU A 8 -8.34 16.61 -13.00
N LYS A 9 -7.17 17.25 -12.92
CA LYS A 9 -5.97 16.64 -12.33
C LYS A 9 -6.10 16.41 -10.83
N GLN A 10 -6.76 17.30 -10.10
CA GLN A 10 -6.99 17.13 -8.66
C GLN A 10 -8.00 16.01 -8.41
N GLU A 11 -9.08 15.96 -9.18
CA GLU A 11 -10.09 14.90 -9.12
C GLU A 11 -9.46 13.53 -9.43
N GLU A 12 -8.63 13.42 -10.48
CA GLU A 12 -7.90 12.18 -10.78
C GLU A 12 -6.99 11.77 -9.63
N LYS A 13 -6.23 12.71 -9.07
CA LYS A 13 -5.35 12.43 -7.92
C LYS A 13 -6.13 11.94 -6.70
N ALA A 14 -7.31 12.52 -6.44
CA ALA A 14 -8.15 12.08 -5.34
C ALA A 14 -8.61 10.64 -5.53
N ILE A 15 -9.03 10.27 -6.76
CA ILE A 15 -9.43 8.88 -7.05
C ILE A 15 -8.24 7.92 -6.93
N VAL A 16 -7.08 8.27 -7.46
CA VAL A 16 -5.84 7.47 -7.33
C VAL A 16 -5.45 7.29 -5.86
N GLN A 17 -5.63 8.31 -5.02
CA GLN A 17 -5.39 8.19 -3.58
C GLN A 17 -6.36 7.21 -2.91
N VAL A 18 -7.63 7.18 -3.31
CA VAL A 18 -8.59 6.18 -2.82
C VAL A 18 -8.19 4.77 -3.25
N GLU A 19 -7.80 4.59 -4.51
CA GLU A 19 -7.30 3.30 -5.02
C GLU A 19 -6.07 2.83 -4.24
N GLU A 20 -5.10 3.72 -4.04
CA GLU A 20 -3.89 3.41 -3.26
C GLU A 20 -4.23 3.05 -1.80
N MET A 21 -5.13 3.80 -1.17
CA MET A 21 -5.60 3.51 0.19
C MET A 21 -6.27 2.14 0.29
N GLN A 22 -7.10 1.76 -0.69
CA GLN A 22 -7.72 0.43 -0.74
C GLN A 22 -6.66 -0.66 -0.93
N ALA A 23 -5.72 -0.50 -1.86
CA ALA A 23 -4.67 -1.47 -2.14
C ALA A 23 -3.74 -1.66 -0.92
N VAL A 24 -3.27 -0.57 -0.32
CA VAL A 24 -2.42 -0.62 0.88
C VAL A 24 -3.18 -1.25 2.04
N SER A 25 -4.43 -0.88 2.26
CA SER A 25 -5.23 -1.44 3.36
C SER A 25 -5.50 -2.94 3.16
N ALA A 26 -5.75 -3.37 1.93
CA ALA A 26 -5.88 -4.80 1.59
C ALA A 26 -4.60 -5.56 1.93
N VAL A 27 -3.43 -5.03 1.57
CA VAL A 27 -2.14 -5.64 1.91
C VAL A 27 -1.87 -5.60 3.42
N LEU A 28 -2.15 -4.49 4.11
CA LEU A 28 -1.82 -4.35 5.53
C LEU A 28 -2.78 -5.08 6.46
N ASN A 29 -4.05 -5.19 6.11
CA ASN A 29 -5.08 -5.70 7.01
C ASN A 29 -5.80 -6.94 6.48
N GLY A 30 -5.58 -7.31 5.21
CA GLY A 30 -6.36 -8.35 4.52
C GLY A 30 -7.77 -7.90 4.16
N LYS A 31 -8.09 -6.63 4.46
CA LYS A 31 -9.42 -6.05 4.35
C LYS A 31 -9.38 -4.54 4.39
N TYR A 32 -10.47 -3.89 3.98
CA TYR A 32 -10.66 -2.46 4.18
C TYR A 32 -12.12 -2.11 4.26
N THR A 33 -12.38 -0.90 4.76
CA THR A 33 -13.73 -0.37 4.91
C THR A 33 -13.94 0.78 3.93
N MET A 34 -15.02 0.72 3.15
CA MET A 34 -15.48 1.80 2.29
C MET A 34 -16.55 2.59 3.02
N GLN A 35 -16.42 3.92 3.01
CA GLN A 35 -17.36 4.85 3.61
C GLN A 35 -17.68 5.96 2.60
N GLY A 36 -18.92 6.42 2.61
CA GLY A 36 -19.33 7.57 1.81
C GLY A 36 -20.68 8.10 2.30
N GLU A 37 -20.99 9.35 2.00
CA GLU A 37 -22.27 9.96 2.40
C GLU A 37 -23.49 9.30 1.73
N GLN A 38 -23.25 8.61 0.61
CA GLN A 38 -24.29 8.06 -0.27
C GLN A 38 -24.53 6.56 -0.07
N PHE A 39 -23.75 5.88 0.78
CA PHE A 39 -23.91 4.45 1.04
C PHE A 39 -23.46 4.09 2.45
N ASP A 40 -24.07 3.03 3.01
CA ASP A 40 -23.69 2.53 4.32
C ASP A 40 -22.24 2.04 4.32
N THR A 41 -21.59 2.08 5.49
CA THR A 41 -20.22 1.58 5.64
C THR A 41 -20.14 0.10 5.26
N VAL A 42 -19.28 -0.24 4.28
CA VAL A 42 -19.08 -1.63 3.81
C VAL A 42 -17.68 -2.09 4.14
N GLU A 43 -17.55 -3.24 4.81
CA GLU A 43 -16.27 -3.93 4.96
C GLU A 43 -16.07 -4.90 3.80
N VAL A 44 -14.91 -4.78 3.14
CA VAL A 44 -14.42 -5.72 2.13
C VAL A 44 -13.33 -6.55 2.80
N ASP A 45 -13.65 -7.78 3.16
CA ASP A 45 -12.72 -8.73 3.78
C ASP A 45 -12.32 -9.80 2.76
N PHE A 46 -11.02 -9.90 2.45
CA PHE A 46 -10.48 -10.91 1.53
C PHE A 46 -10.18 -12.24 2.23
N GLY A 47 -10.32 -12.30 3.56
CA GLY A 47 -10.20 -13.53 4.32
C GLY A 47 -8.76 -13.95 4.62
N ARG A 48 -7.86 -12.99 4.89
CA ARG A 48 -6.47 -13.31 5.27
C ARG A 48 -6.43 -14.20 6.51
N SER A 49 -5.62 -15.25 6.44
CA SER A 49 -5.36 -16.17 7.53
C SER A 49 -4.79 -15.43 8.76
N ALA A 50 -5.23 -15.85 9.95
CA ALA A 50 -4.77 -15.25 11.20
C ALA A 50 -3.25 -15.43 11.41
N GLY A 51 -2.67 -16.53 10.90
CA GLY A 51 -1.22 -16.82 10.98
C GLY A 51 -0.36 -15.80 10.23
N ASN A 52 -0.90 -15.14 9.21
CA ASN A 52 -0.23 -14.12 8.41
C ASN A 52 -0.24 -12.74 9.09
N ASN A 53 -0.86 -12.63 10.26
CA ASN A 53 -0.91 -11.41 11.08
C ASN A 53 -0.13 -11.66 12.38
N ILE A 54 1.16 -11.34 12.38
CA ILE A 54 2.07 -11.68 13.47
C ILE A 54 2.29 -10.46 14.36
N ILE A 55 2.21 -10.66 15.67
CA ILE A 55 2.61 -9.67 16.67
C ILE A 55 3.70 -10.32 17.51
N GLN A 56 4.88 -9.67 17.60
CA GLN A 56 5.96 -10.21 18.40
C GLN A 56 5.55 -10.30 19.88
N ALA A 57 5.55 -11.52 20.40
CA ALA A 57 5.21 -11.79 21.79
C ALA A 57 6.26 -11.22 22.76
N THR A 58 5.83 -10.91 23.98
CA THR A 58 6.75 -10.52 25.08
C THR A 58 7.83 -11.58 25.27
N GLY A 59 9.09 -11.15 25.45
CA GLY A 59 10.29 -11.98 25.52
C GLY A 59 10.87 -12.36 24.14
N LYS A 60 10.10 -12.20 23.06
CA LYS A 60 10.49 -12.47 21.66
C LYS A 60 10.61 -11.19 20.84
N LYS A 61 10.27 -10.03 21.40
CA LYS A 61 10.37 -8.74 20.72
C LYS A 61 11.81 -8.43 20.37
N TRP A 62 12.04 -7.92 19.17
CA TRP A 62 13.37 -7.50 18.73
C TRP A 62 13.93 -6.33 19.55
N SER A 63 13.10 -5.52 20.19
CA SER A 63 13.57 -4.49 21.14
C SER A 63 14.17 -5.07 22.41
N GLU A 64 13.75 -6.28 22.82
CA GLU A 64 14.15 -6.95 24.05
C GLU A 64 15.35 -7.89 23.85
N GLN A 65 15.73 -8.17 22.60
CA GLN A 65 16.85 -9.07 22.29
C GLN A 65 18.21 -8.36 22.35
N ASP A 66 19.25 -9.14 22.68
CA ASP A 66 20.64 -8.68 22.70
C ASP A 66 21.16 -8.42 21.28
N ARG A 67 21.72 -7.23 21.05
CA ARG A 67 22.15 -6.77 19.71
C ARG A 67 23.38 -7.48 19.16
N GLU A 68 24.18 -8.10 20.02
CA GLU A 68 25.45 -8.73 19.65
C GLU A 68 25.29 -10.22 19.34
N THR A 69 24.34 -10.89 20.01
CA THR A 69 24.22 -12.36 19.99
C THR A 69 22.92 -12.86 19.36
N PHE A 70 21.85 -12.06 19.33
CA PHE A 70 20.61 -12.47 18.71
C PHE A 70 20.68 -12.39 17.18
N ASP A 71 20.15 -13.42 16.53
CA ASP A 71 20.11 -13.56 15.09
C ASP A 71 18.65 -13.43 14.59
N PRO A 72 18.23 -12.23 14.14
CA PRO A 72 16.84 -11.99 13.74
C PRO A 72 16.48 -12.66 12.41
N THR A 73 17.42 -13.29 11.70
CA THR A 73 17.11 -13.91 10.42
C THR A 73 16.27 -15.18 10.58
N TYR A 74 16.40 -15.90 11.70
CA TYR A 74 15.52 -17.04 11.98
C TYR A 74 14.05 -16.61 12.10
N ASP A 75 13.81 -15.44 12.69
CA ASP A 75 12.48 -14.87 12.78
C ASP A 75 11.98 -14.46 11.39
N LEU A 76 12.81 -13.82 10.57
CA LEU A 76 12.46 -13.46 9.18
C LEU A 76 12.07 -14.70 8.37
N ASP A 77 12.87 -15.77 8.43
CA ASP A 77 12.60 -17.02 7.73
C ASP A 77 11.26 -17.63 8.21
N MET A 78 11.04 -17.69 9.53
CA MET A 78 9.78 -18.17 10.12
C MET A 78 8.56 -17.32 9.71
N TYR A 79 8.71 -16.00 9.59
CA TYR A 79 7.64 -15.12 9.13
C TYR A 79 7.34 -15.37 7.64
N CYS A 80 8.37 -15.53 6.80
CA CYS A 80 8.21 -15.86 5.39
C CYS A 80 7.48 -17.20 5.19
N ASP A 81 7.75 -18.19 6.05
CA ASP A 81 7.10 -19.51 6.00
C ASP A 81 5.58 -19.48 6.26
N GLN A 82 5.02 -18.38 6.77
CA GLN A 82 3.57 -18.22 6.92
C GLN A 82 2.85 -17.86 5.61
N ALA A 83 3.58 -17.40 4.59
CA ALA A 83 2.98 -17.01 3.32
C ALA A 83 2.53 -18.24 2.51
N SER A 84 1.47 -18.08 1.71
CA SER A 84 1.02 -19.12 0.76
C SER A 84 2.02 -19.38 -0.37
N GLY A 85 2.93 -18.42 -0.63
CA GLY A 85 3.94 -18.45 -1.67
C GLY A 85 5.31 -17.97 -1.21
N LEU A 86 6.26 -17.86 -2.15
CA LEU A 86 7.61 -17.37 -1.86
C LEU A 86 7.59 -15.88 -1.56
N ILE A 87 8.41 -15.44 -0.61
CA ILE A 87 8.61 -14.01 -0.28
C ILE A 87 9.91 -13.54 -0.90
N ASN A 88 9.89 -12.39 -1.57
CA ASN A 88 11.08 -11.79 -2.18
C ASN A 88 11.29 -10.31 -1.80
N ILE A 89 10.36 -9.70 -1.07
CA ILE A 89 10.48 -8.32 -0.61
C ILE A 89 9.98 -8.16 0.83
N ALA A 90 10.75 -7.41 1.61
CA ALA A 90 10.42 -6.93 2.94
C ALA A 90 10.32 -5.40 2.91
N VAL A 91 9.12 -4.86 3.11
CA VAL A 91 8.86 -3.42 3.21
C VAL A 91 8.63 -3.07 4.68
N MET A 92 9.39 -2.12 5.21
CA MET A 92 9.33 -1.79 6.64
C MET A 92 9.42 -0.28 6.89
N ASP A 93 8.97 0.16 8.06
CA ASP A 93 9.17 1.54 8.47
C ASP A 93 10.59 1.76 9.03
N GLY A 94 10.95 3.03 9.24
CA GLY A 94 12.29 3.41 9.70
C GLY A 94 12.67 2.85 11.09
N LYS A 95 11.71 2.62 11.98
CA LYS A 95 11.95 2.05 13.31
C LYS A 95 12.28 0.57 13.23
N VAL A 96 11.51 -0.21 12.47
CA VAL A 96 11.81 -1.62 12.22
C VAL A 96 13.19 -1.77 11.60
N TRP A 97 13.50 -0.96 10.58
CA TRP A 97 14.83 -0.96 9.98
C TRP A 97 15.94 -0.66 10.99
N ARG A 98 15.75 0.35 11.84
CA ARG A 98 16.74 0.72 12.87
C ARG A 98 16.97 -0.42 13.85
N LEU A 99 15.92 -1.15 14.25
CA LEU A 99 16.04 -2.32 15.12
C LEU A 99 16.76 -3.46 14.41
N LEU A 100 16.32 -3.83 13.21
CA LEU A 100 16.87 -4.93 12.43
C LEU A 100 18.37 -4.70 12.11
N ASN A 101 18.70 -3.51 11.60
CA ASN A 101 20.09 -3.12 11.32
C ASN A 101 20.93 -2.91 12.59
N GLY A 102 20.30 -2.86 13.77
CA GLY A 102 21.00 -2.80 15.05
C GLY A 102 21.63 -4.13 15.45
N PHE A 103 21.15 -5.26 14.93
CA PHE A 103 21.71 -6.58 15.23
C PHE A 103 23.00 -6.83 14.44
N LYS A 104 24.06 -7.23 15.14
CA LYS A 104 25.36 -7.54 14.55
C LYS A 104 25.26 -8.68 13.53
N LEU A 105 24.66 -9.80 13.93
CA LEU A 105 24.54 -11.00 13.09
C LEU A 105 23.71 -10.75 11.82
N PHE A 106 22.72 -9.86 11.89
CA PHE A 106 22.00 -9.43 10.69
C PHE A 106 22.90 -8.65 9.72
N ARG A 107 23.66 -7.67 10.22
CA ARG A 107 24.55 -6.87 9.37
C ARG A 107 25.65 -7.69 8.69
N GLU A 108 26.11 -8.76 9.33
CA GLU A 108 27.07 -9.70 8.74
C GLU A 108 26.50 -10.49 7.55
N LYS A 109 25.17 -10.69 7.52
CA LYS A 109 24.45 -11.40 6.46
C LYS A 109 23.82 -10.50 5.41
N LEU A 110 23.70 -9.19 5.69
CA LEU A 110 23.12 -8.22 4.77
C LEU A 110 24.09 -7.92 3.62
N ASP A 111 23.66 -8.19 2.39
CA ASP A 111 24.38 -7.77 1.20
C ASP A 111 23.91 -6.39 0.74
N THR A 112 24.75 -5.38 0.97
CA THR A 112 24.50 -4.00 0.52
C THR A 112 25.03 -3.74 -0.89
N ARG A 113 25.69 -4.71 -1.53
CA ARG A 113 26.18 -4.55 -2.91
C ARG A 113 24.96 -4.41 -3.80
N ARG A 114 24.91 -3.28 -4.51
CA ARG A 114 23.87 -3.01 -5.50
C ARG A 114 24.16 -3.86 -6.73
N GLY A 115 23.74 -5.13 -6.70
CA GLY A 115 23.72 -6.00 -7.86
C GLY A 115 22.74 -5.46 -8.91
N SER A 116 23.03 -5.69 -10.19
CA SER A 116 22.30 -5.18 -11.35
C SER A 116 20.91 -5.81 -11.56
N ASN A 117 20.11 -5.96 -10.50
CA ASN A 117 18.72 -6.40 -10.59
C ASN A 117 17.82 -5.19 -10.83
N SER A 118 17.64 -4.87 -12.10
CA SER A 118 17.11 -3.61 -12.61
C SER A 118 15.63 -3.34 -12.29
N GLN A 119 14.86 -4.31 -11.80
CA GLN A 119 13.40 -4.16 -11.65
C GLN A 119 12.99 -3.40 -10.38
N LEU A 120 13.47 -3.81 -9.20
CA LEU A 120 13.21 -3.10 -7.94
C LEU A 120 13.81 -1.69 -7.92
N GLU A 121 15.00 -1.52 -8.50
CA GLU A 121 15.60 -0.18 -8.67
C GLU A 121 14.76 0.72 -9.58
N THR A 122 14.03 0.18 -10.57
CA THR A 122 13.15 0.98 -11.43
C THR A 122 11.87 1.37 -10.69
N ALA A 123 11.26 0.45 -9.94
CA ALA A 123 10.08 0.74 -9.11
C ALA A 123 10.37 1.80 -8.03
N VAL A 124 11.57 1.80 -7.46
CA VAL A 124 11.98 2.76 -6.41
C VAL A 124 12.51 4.09 -6.97
N LYS A 125 12.96 4.15 -8.23
CA LYS A 125 13.50 5.38 -8.84
C LYS A 125 12.49 6.52 -8.89
N ASP A 126 11.24 6.23 -9.24
CA ASP A 126 10.14 7.22 -9.24
C ASP A 126 9.59 7.51 -7.83
N LEU A 127 9.96 6.68 -6.84
CA LEU A 127 9.60 6.81 -5.42
C LEU A 127 10.77 7.30 -4.55
N GLY A 128 11.89 7.73 -5.15
CA GLY A 128 13.17 7.94 -4.47
C GLY A 128 13.18 8.97 -3.34
N ALA A 129 12.13 9.80 -3.21
CA ALA A 129 11.94 10.71 -2.09
C ALA A 129 11.36 10.03 -0.83
N VAL A 130 10.66 8.91 -0.99
CA VAL A 130 9.85 8.27 0.07
C VAL A 130 10.15 6.78 0.27
N VAL A 131 10.87 6.13 -0.65
CA VAL A 131 11.28 4.73 -0.52
C VAL A 131 12.80 4.59 -0.64
N SER A 132 13.40 3.77 0.21
CA SER A 132 14.85 3.55 0.26
C SER A 132 15.16 2.05 0.30
N PHE A 133 15.75 1.54 -0.79
CA PHE A 133 16.32 0.21 -0.85
C PHE A 133 17.57 0.11 0.05
N LYS A 134 17.70 -0.98 0.81
CA LYS A 134 18.79 -1.17 1.80
C LYS A 134 19.78 -2.27 1.44
N GLY A 135 19.38 -3.24 0.62
CA GLY A 135 20.19 -4.40 0.28
C GLY A 135 19.35 -5.66 0.23
N TYR A 136 20.02 -6.80 0.20
CA TYR A 136 19.41 -8.12 0.19
C TYR A 136 19.83 -8.93 1.41
N TYR A 137 18.93 -9.75 1.93
CA TYR A 137 19.25 -10.87 2.81
C TYR A 137 18.90 -12.16 2.06
N GLY A 138 19.90 -12.90 1.59
CA GLY A 138 19.66 -13.95 0.59
C GLY A 138 18.98 -13.36 -0.65
N ASP A 139 17.81 -13.89 -1.01
CA ASP A 139 16.97 -13.38 -2.11
C ASP A 139 15.91 -12.35 -1.67
N LEU A 140 15.84 -12.02 -0.37
CA LEU A 140 14.88 -11.07 0.19
C LEU A 140 15.37 -9.63 0.03
N ALA A 141 14.67 -8.84 -0.80
CA ALA A 141 14.91 -7.41 -0.93
C ALA A 141 14.44 -6.63 0.30
N ILE A 142 15.32 -5.83 0.90
CA ILE A 142 14.99 -5.00 2.07
C ILE A 142 14.72 -3.56 1.64
N VAL A 143 13.51 -3.08 1.92
CA VAL A 143 13.03 -1.75 1.53
C VAL A 143 12.46 -1.00 2.72
N VAL A 144 12.87 0.26 2.89
CA VAL A 144 12.30 1.17 3.88
C VAL A 144 11.35 2.14 3.20
N ALA A 145 10.08 2.13 3.59
CA ALA A 145 9.06 3.02 3.06
C ALA A 145 8.68 4.13 4.06
N LYS A 146 8.51 5.34 3.54
CA LYS A 146 8.05 6.55 4.22
C LYS A 146 6.97 7.22 3.38
N THR A 147 6.06 6.45 2.83
CA THR A 147 4.92 6.98 2.08
C THR A 147 3.88 7.57 3.04
N SER A 148 3.21 8.64 2.63
CA SER A 148 2.17 9.32 3.40
C SER A 148 0.99 9.72 2.52
N TYR A 149 -0.16 9.91 3.15
CA TYR A 149 -1.38 10.43 2.55
C TYR A 149 -1.96 11.53 3.43
N VAL A 150 -2.84 12.34 2.83
CA VAL A 150 -3.60 13.36 3.57
C VAL A 150 -4.97 12.75 3.90
N ALA A 151 -5.27 12.60 5.18
CA ALA A 151 -6.56 12.10 5.64
C ALA A 151 -7.65 13.18 5.49
N ASP A 152 -8.92 12.79 5.61
CA ASP A 152 -10.10 13.67 5.43
C ASP A 152 -10.07 14.93 6.32
N ASN A 153 -9.41 14.84 7.49
CA ASN A 153 -9.23 15.96 8.41
C ASN A 153 -8.04 16.87 8.06
N GLY A 154 -7.41 16.69 6.90
CA GLY A 154 -6.24 17.44 6.44
C GLY A 154 -4.92 17.03 7.09
N THR A 155 -4.88 16.00 7.94
CA THR A 155 -3.64 15.55 8.60
C THR A 155 -2.85 14.59 7.71
N GLU A 156 -1.53 14.78 7.65
CA GLU A 156 -0.65 13.83 6.97
C GLU A 156 -0.46 12.58 7.84
N LYS A 157 -0.77 11.41 7.29
CA LYS A 157 -0.62 10.10 7.93
C LYS A 157 0.28 9.20 7.10
N ARG A 158 0.99 8.29 7.76
CA ARG A 158 1.77 7.24 7.07
C ARG A 158 0.83 6.14 6.60
N TYR A 159 1.09 5.66 5.38
CA TYR A 159 0.44 4.44 4.88
C TYR A 159 0.84 3.22 5.72
N LEU A 160 2.15 3.07 5.95
CA LEU A 160 2.70 2.00 6.78
C LEU A 160 2.76 2.47 8.25
N PRO A 161 2.03 1.83 9.19
CA PRO A 161 2.11 2.17 10.60
C PRO A 161 3.51 1.93 11.17
N GLU A 162 3.91 2.71 12.18
CA GLU A 162 5.19 2.53 12.85
C GLU A 162 5.27 1.15 13.54
N GLY A 163 6.41 0.46 13.41
CA GLY A 163 6.60 -0.90 13.92
C GLY A 163 6.16 -1.99 12.95
N THR A 164 5.80 -1.67 11.71
CA THR A 164 5.27 -2.64 10.76
C THR A 164 6.31 -3.14 9.78
N LEU A 165 6.38 -4.45 9.62
CA LEU A 165 7.10 -5.17 8.58
C LEU A 165 6.08 -5.89 7.69
N VAL A 166 6.12 -5.60 6.40
CA VAL A 166 5.33 -6.26 5.35
C VAL A 166 6.25 -7.18 4.58
N LEU A 167 5.94 -8.47 4.55
CA LEU A 167 6.57 -9.45 3.71
C LEU A 167 5.61 -9.78 2.57
N GLY A 168 6.11 -9.81 1.34
CA GLY A 168 5.33 -10.19 0.18
C GLY A 168 6.19 -10.64 -0.99
N ASN A 169 5.53 -10.77 -2.15
CA ASN A 169 6.19 -11.03 -3.42
C ASN A 169 5.91 -9.89 -4.41
N THR A 170 6.93 -9.43 -5.13
CA THR A 170 6.74 -8.44 -6.22
C THR A 170 5.96 -8.99 -7.41
N ALA A 171 5.81 -10.31 -7.52
CA ALA A 171 4.96 -10.98 -8.50
C ALA A 171 3.51 -11.17 -8.02
N ALA A 172 3.18 -10.76 -6.79
CA ALA A 172 1.80 -10.75 -6.31
C ALA A 172 0.98 -9.75 -7.13
N GLU A 173 -0.08 -10.23 -7.77
CA GLU A 173 -0.92 -9.43 -8.66
C GLU A 173 -2.27 -9.12 -8.02
N GLY A 174 -2.46 -7.85 -7.63
CA GLY A 174 -3.78 -7.32 -7.28
C GLY A 174 -4.62 -7.04 -8.52
N ILE A 175 -5.95 -7.13 -8.38
CA ILE A 175 -6.89 -6.84 -9.46
C ILE A 175 -7.58 -5.51 -9.18
N ARG A 176 -7.56 -4.60 -10.16
CA ARG A 176 -8.32 -3.34 -10.08
C ARG A 176 -9.70 -3.55 -10.70
N CYS A 177 -10.73 -3.62 -9.87
CA CYS A 177 -12.10 -3.72 -10.32
C CYS A 177 -12.73 -2.33 -10.38
N TYR A 178 -13.56 -2.09 -11.40
CA TYR A 178 -14.32 -0.85 -11.53
C TYR A 178 -15.79 -1.18 -11.78
N GLY A 179 -16.65 -0.71 -10.88
CA GLY A 179 -18.10 -0.81 -11.03
C GLY A 179 -18.63 0.06 -12.17
N ALA A 180 -19.87 -0.21 -12.56
CA ALA A 180 -20.57 0.58 -13.57
C ALA A 180 -20.86 2.00 -13.05
N ILE A 181 -20.59 3.02 -13.88
CA ILE A 181 -20.94 4.42 -13.58
C ILE A 181 -22.46 4.58 -13.66
N GLN A 182 -23.05 5.20 -12.63
CA GLN A 182 -24.51 5.35 -12.50
C GLN A 182 -25.04 6.70 -13.02
N ASP A 183 -24.20 7.54 -13.62
CA ASP A 183 -24.61 8.81 -14.22
C ASP A 183 -25.55 8.56 -15.41
N SER A 184 -26.71 9.23 -15.42
CA SER A 184 -27.71 9.07 -16.48
C SER A 184 -27.17 9.40 -17.88
N GLN A 185 -26.24 10.34 -17.98
CA GLN A 185 -25.59 10.70 -19.24
C GLN A 185 -24.61 9.61 -19.68
N ALA A 186 -23.82 9.06 -18.76
CA ALA A 186 -22.95 7.92 -19.05
C ALA A 186 -23.78 6.72 -19.55
N LEU A 187 -24.90 6.43 -18.89
CA LEU A 187 -25.82 5.36 -19.29
C LEU A 187 -26.46 5.63 -20.67
N ALA A 188 -26.85 6.88 -20.96
CA ALA A 188 -27.38 7.27 -22.26
C ALA A 188 -26.33 7.18 -23.38
N GLU A 189 -25.06 7.42 -23.06
CA GLU A 189 -23.90 7.24 -23.94
C GLU A 189 -23.50 5.76 -24.09
N GLY A 190 -24.17 4.84 -23.39
CA GLY A 190 -23.90 3.41 -23.43
C GLY A 190 -22.64 2.99 -22.65
N ILE A 191 -22.13 3.84 -21.76
CA ILE A 191 -20.95 3.58 -20.95
C ILE A 191 -21.37 2.72 -19.76
N VAL A 192 -21.14 1.41 -19.87
CA VAL A 192 -21.51 0.42 -18.84
C VAL A 192 -20.36 0.01 -17.91
N ALA A 193 -19.12 0.32 -18.28
CA ALA A 193 -17.93 0.13 -17.45
C ALA A 193 -16.84 1.11 -17.87
N ALA A 194 -16.35 1.92 -16.92
CA ALA A 194 -15.27 2.87 -17.16
C ALA A 194 -14.42 3.01 -15.90
N THR A 195 -13.10 3.18 -16.08
CA THR A 195 -12.20 3.52 -14.97
C THR A 195 -12.40 4.94 -14.51
N ARG A 196 -12.70 5.86 -15.43
CA ARG A 196 -12.97 7.28 -15.19
C ARG A 196 -14.07 7.76 -16.13
N TYR A 197 -14.98 8.56 -15.62
CA TYR A 197 -15.95 9.31 -16.40
C TYR A 197 -15.87 10.80 -16.03
N PRO A 198 -15.01 11.57 -16.73
CA PRO A 198 -14.91 13.01 -16.52
C PRO A 198 -16.08 13.73 -17.18
N LYS A 199 -16.68 14.67 -16.47
CA LYS A 199 -17.79 15.48 -16.91
C LYS A 199 -17.54 16.95 -16.60
N HIS A 200 -18.05 17.80 -17.48
CA HIS A 200 -17.98 19.24 -17.38
C HIS A 200 -19.35 19.82 -17.74
N TRP A 201 -19.83 20.78 -16.96
CA TRP A 201 -21.08 21.46 -17.25
C TRP A 201 -21.11 22.87 -16.67
N LEU A 202 -22.01 23.69 -17.23
CA LEU A 202 -22.33 25.03 -16.75
C LEU A 202 -23.73 25.02 -16.15
N THR A 203 -23.89 25.59 -14.95
CA THR A 203 -25.21 25.91 -14.41
C THR A 203 -25.55 27.34 -14.79
N VAL A 204 -26.65 27.51 -15.54
CA VAL A 204 -27.13 28.83 -15.97
C VAL A 204 -27.95 29.46 -14.85
N GLY A 205 -27.70 30.73 -14.54
CA GLY A 205 -28.34 31.45 -13.44
C GLY A 205 -27.55 32.71 -13.05
N ASP A 206 -27.92 33.32 -11.93
CA ASP A 206 -27.24 34.51 -11.38
C ASP A 206 -26.79 34.23 -9.93
N PRO A 207 -25.53 33.77 -9.71
CA PRO A 207 -24.45 33.64 -10.68
C PRO A 207 -24.48 32.33 -11.49
N ALA A 208 -23.92 32.37 -12.71
CA ALA A 208 -23.60 31.18 -13.48
C ALA A 208 -22.29 30.56 -12.97
N ASN A 209 -22.29 29.23 -12.78
CA ASN A 209 -21.13 28.51 -12.26
C ASN A 209 -20.71 27.41 -13.24
N GLU A 210 -19.41 27.10 -13.24
CA GLU A 210 -18.79 26.06 -14.04
C GLU A 210 -18.29 24.94 -13.13
N TYR A 211 -18.62 23.69 -13.46
CA TYR A 211 -18.29 22.52 -12.66
C TYR A 211 -17.54 21.49 -13.48
N THR A 212 -16.65 20.78 -12.81
CA THR A 212 -16.01 19.54 -13.27
C THR A 212 -16.30 18.45 -12.25
N MET A 213 -16.42 17.21 -12.73
CA MET A 213 -16.56 16.04 -11.88
C MET A 213 -16.08 14.80 -12.62
N THR A 214 -15.19 14.05 -12.00
CA THR A 214 -14.72 12.76 -12.49
C THR A 214 -15.31 11.64 -11.63
N GLN A 215 -16.13 10.78 -12.25
CA GLN A 215 -16.74 9.64 -11.56
C GLN A 215 -15.92 8.37 -11.76
N SER A 216 -15.81 7.57 -10.71
CA SER A 216 -15.17 6.25 -10.71
C SER A 216 -15.79 5.41 -9.60
N ALA A 217 -15.80 4.09 -9.77
CA ALA A 217 -16.26 3.13 -8.75
C ALA A 217 -15.19 2.04 -8.50
N PRO A 218 -14.02 2.41 -7.95
CA PRO A 218 -12.90 1.50 -7.81
C PRO A 218 -13.05 0.54 -6.62
N LEU A 219 -12.60 -0.70 -6.81
CA LEU A 219 -12.43 -1.71 -5.78
C LEU A 219 -11.12 -2.45 -6.05
N MET A 220 -10.09 -2.18 -5.24
CA MET A 220 -8.83 -2.91 -5.31
C MET A 220 -8.99 -4.27 -4.64
N VAL A 221 -8.88 -5.35 -5.40
CA VAL A 221 -9.02 -6.73 -4.94
C VAL A 221 -7.65 -7.34 -4.72
N LEU A 222 -7.49 -8.04 -3.60
CA LEU A 222 -6.35 -8.89 -3.33
C LEU A 222 -6.78 -10.37 -3.43
N PRO A 223 -6.49 -11.07 -4.55
CA PRO A 223 -7.01 -12.41 -4.77
C PRO A 223 -6.49 -13.45 -3.79
N ASP A 224 -5.19 -13.39 -3.48
CA ASP A 224 -4.56 -14.21 -2.45
C ASP A 224 -3.98 -13.30 -1.35
N PRO A 225 -4.74 -13.01 -0.29
CA PRO A 225 -4.24 -12.19 0.81
C PRO A 225 -3.19 -12.91 1.67
N ASP A 226 -3.03 -14.24 1.53
CA ASP A 226 -2.05 -15.03 2.27
C ASP A 226 -0.67 -15.03 1.60
N GLU A 227 -0.51 -14.43 0.42
CA GLU A 227 0.81 -14.10 -0.15
C GLU A 227 1.56 -13.03 0.67
N PHE A 228 0.84 -12.34 1.56
CA PHE A 228 1.39 -11.29 2.41
C PHE A 228 1.42 -11.71 3.87
N VAL A 229 2.51 -11.38 4.56
CA VAL A 229 2.64 -11.57 6.01
C VAL A 229 2.98 -10.23 6.65
N ILE A 230 2.17 -9.83 7.64
CA ILE A 230 2.30 -8.55 8.33
C ILE A 230 2.78 -8.81 9.74
N VAL A 231 3.90 -8.20 10.10
CA VAL A 231 4.53 -8.37 11.41
C VAL A 231 4.57 -7.04 12.14
N THR A 232 3.97 -6.99 13.33
CA THR A 232 4.15 -5.90 14.29
C THR A 232 5.37 -6.20 15.15
N VAL A 233 6.46 -5.48 14.86
CA VAL A 233 7.76 -5.63 15.52
C VAL A 233 7.76 -4.79 16.80
N GLY A 234 8.11 -5.46 17.89
CA GLY A 234 8.12 -4.89 19.24
C GLY A 234 9.50 -4.48 19.70
#